data_AF-A0A960QTS8-F1
#
_entry.id   AF-A0A960QTS8-F1
#
_cell.length_a   1.000
_cell.length_b   1.000
_cell.length_c   1.000
_cell.angle_alpha   90.00
_cell.angle_beta   90.00
_cell.angle_gamma   90.00
#
_symmetry.space_group_name_H-M   'P 1'
#
loop_
_entity.id
_entity.type
_entity.pdbx_description
1 polymer ?
#
loop_
_entity_poly.entity_id
_entity_poly.type
_entity_poly.pdbx_seq_one_letter_code
_entity_poly.pdbx_strand_id
1 'polypeptide(L)' 'MISQGEKGKGPGIGLQIRIADIDGNGWKDIAVPGKSGTHIIWNDGIVKK' A
#
# COMPACT_ATOMS: atom_id res chain seq x y z
N MET A 1 3.58 -11.54 7.56
CA MET A 1 3.73 -11.63 9.02
C MET A 1 2.91 -10.48 9.62
N ILE A 2 1.98 -10.76 10.54
CA ILE A 2 1.14 -9.75 11.20
C ILE A 2 1.55 -9.73 12.67
N SER A 3 2.04 -8.60 13.18
CA SER A 3 2.28 -8.46 14.61
C SER A 3 0.95 -8.16 15.30
N GLN A 4 0.54 -9.00 16.25
CA GLN A 4 -0.61 -8.74 17.12
C GLN A 4 -0.08 -8.06 18.40
N GLY A 5 -0.35 -6.76 18.56
CA GLY A 5 -0.10 -6.03 19.80
C GLY A 5 -1.39 -5.80 20.59
N GLU A 6 -1.28 -5.45 21.88
CA GLU A 6 -2.42 -5.09 22.72
C GLU A 6 -3.28 -4.00 22.05
N LYS A 7 -4.60 -4.13 22.19
CA LYS A 7 -5.59 -3.18 21.64
C LYS A 7 -5.25 -1.76 22.10
N GLY A 8 -4.90 -0.89 21.15
CA GLY A 8 -4.56 0.51 21.41
C GLY A 8 -3.10 0.79 21.80
N LYS A 9 -2.22 -0.23 21.85
CA LYS A 9 -0.81 -0.06 22.21
C LYS A 9 0.20 -0.61 21.19
N GLY A 10 -0.24 -1.40 20.21
CA GLY A 10 0.62 -1.84 19.09
C GLY A 10 0.73 -0.80 17.97
N PRO A 11 1.84 -0.78 17.20
CA PRO A 11 1.88 -0.07 15.92
C PRO A 11 0.75 -0.62 15.05
N GLY A 12 -0.13 0.26 14.54
CA GLY A 12 -1.48 -0.07 14.09
C GLY A 12 -1.65 -1.40 13.37
N ILE A 13 -2.35 -2.34 14.00
CA ILE A 13 -2.73 -3.69 13.52
C ILE A 13 -3.69 -3.68 12.30
N GLY A 14 -3.74 -2.58 11.54
CA GLY A 14 -4.70 -2.36 10.45
C GLY A 14 -4.12 -1.80 9.14
N LEU A 15 -2.80 -1.64 9.06
CA LEU A 15 -2.14 -1.13 7.85
C LEU A 15 -1.74 -2.32 6.97
N GLN A 16 -2.49 -2.55 5.89
CA GLN A 16 -2.24 -3.62 4.93
C GLN A 16 -1.74 -3.04 3.61
N ILE A 17 -0.59 -3.54 3.14
CA ILE A 17 -0.13 -3.23 1.78
C ILE A 17 -1.07 -3.92 0.79
N ARG A 18 -1.57 -3.16 -0.19
CA ARG A 18 -2.46 -3.65 -1.25
C ARG A 18 -1.84 -3.43 -2.61
N ILE A 19 -2.15 -4.33 -3.53
CA ILE A 19 -1.69 -4.30 -4.92
C ILE A 19 -2.94 -4.32 -5.80
N ALA A 20 -3.11 -3.28 -6.61
CA ALA A 20 -4.24 -3.13 -7.53
C ALA A 20 -3.82 -2.24 -8.70
N ASP A 21 -4.53 -2.33 -9.81
CA ASP A 21 -4.40 -1.34 -10.90
C ASP A 21 -5.32 -0.19 -10.50
N ILE A 22 -4.74 0.92 -10.02
CA ILE A 22 -5.49 2.02 -9.38
C ILE A 22 -5.83 3.09 -10.42
N ASP A 23 -4.94 3.33 -11.38
CA ASP A 23 -5.11 4.33 -12.43
C ASP A 23 -5.70 3.78 -13.75
N GLY A 24 -5.83 2.45 -13.88
CA GLY A 24 -6.41 1.78 -15.04
C GLY A 24 -5.43 1.62 -16.21
N ASN A 25 -4.12 1.78 -15.98
CA ASN A 25 -3.11 1.72 -17.04
C ASN A 25 -2.69 0.27 -17.40
N GLY A 26 -3.26 -0.74 -16.73
CA GLY A 26 -2.98 -2.16 -16.94
C GLY A 26 -1.80 -2.70 -16.13
N TRP A 27 -1.11 -1.85 -15.37
CA TRP A 27 -0.04 -2.20 -14.47
C TRP A 27 -0.53 -2.12 -13.02
N LYS A 28 0.08 -2.92 -12.14
CA LYS A 28 -0.29 -2.92 -10.72
C LYS A 28 0.50 -1.85 -9.98
N ASP A 29 -0.23 -0.99 -9.27
CA ASP A 29 0.26 -0.03 -8.29
C ASP A 29 0.28 -0.64 -6.88
N ILE A 30 0.95 0.05 -5.95
CA ILE A 30 1.07 -0.37 -4.55
C ILE A 30 0.54 0.72 -3.62
N ALA A 31 -0.48 0.38 -2.84
CA ALA A 31 -0.96 1.23 -1.75
C ALA A 31 -0.28 0.84 -0.42
N VAL A 32 0.42 1.80 0.18
CA VAL A 32 1.19 1.64 1.42
C VAL A 32 0.60 2.54 2.49
N PRO A 33 -0.32 2.02 3.31
CA PRO A 33 -0.93 2.81 4.37
C PRO A 33 0.06 2.96 5.55
N GLY A 34 0.21 4.19 6.04
CA GLY A 34 1.06 4.56 7.17
C GLY A 34 0.28 5.32 8.25
N LYS A 35 0.92 5.54 9.41
CA LYS A 35 0.31 6.25 10.55
C LYS A 35 -0.24 7.64 10.18
N SER A 36 0.45 8.35 9.28
CA SER A 36 0.14 9.74 8.93
C SER A 36 -0.53 9.90 7.56
N GLY A 37 -0.93 8.79 6.94
CA GLY A 37 -1.53 8.81 5.60
C GLY A 37 -1.14 7.61 4.75
N THR A 38 -1.80 7.49 3.61
CA THR A 38 -1.52 6.44 2.62
C THR A 38 -0.66 7.00 1.50
N HIS A 39 0.43 6.30 1.19
CA HIS A 39 1.23 6.57 0.01
C HIS A 39 0.84 5.59 -1.09
N ILE A 40 0.84 6.07 -2.33
CA ILE A 40 0.69 5.22 -3.52
C ILE A 40 2.02 5.27 -4.26
N ILE A 41 2.54 4.09 -4.59
CA ILE A 41 3.65 3.95 -5.53
C ILE A 41 3.03 3.62 -6.88
N TRP A 42 3.17 4.57 -7.81
CA TRP A 42 2.64 4.47 -9.17
C TRP A 42 3.57 3.65 -10.05
N ASN A 43 2.97 2.77 -10.84
CA ASN A 43 3.66 1.97 -11.83
C ASN A 43 3.21 2.39 -13.24
N ASP A 44 3.96 3.29 -13.86
CA ASP A 44 3.71 3.76 -15.24
C ASP A 44 4.02 2.68 -16.30
N GLY A 45 4.41 1.48 -15.87
CA GLY A 45 4.72 0.36 -16.74
C GLY A 45 5.99 0.56 -17.55
N ILE A 46 6.09 -0.19 -18.65
CA ILE A 46 7.19 0.00 -19.61
C ILE A 46 6.93 1.28 -20.38
N VAL A 47 7.70 2.31 -20.09
CA VAL A 47 7.84 3.48 -20.97
C VAL A 47 8.51 2.99 -22.25
N LYS A 48 7.75 2.84 -23.33
CA LYS A 48 8.31 2.62 -24.66
C LYS A 48 9.08 3.88 -25.03
N LYS A 49 10.40 3.76 -25.12
CA LYS A 49 11.32 4.80 -25.57
C LYS A 49 11.15 5.07 -27.06
#